data_AF-A0A1G3R957-F1
#
_entry.id   AF-A0A1G3R957-F1
#
_cell.length_a   1.000
_cell.length_b   1.000
_cell.length_c   1.000
_cell.angle_alpha   90.00
_cell.angle_beta   90.00
_cell.angle_gamma   90.00
#
_symmetry.space_group_name_H-M   'P 1'
#
loop_
_entity.id
_entity.type
_entity.pdbx_description
1 polymer ?
#
loop_
_entity_poly.entity_id
_entity_poly.type
_entity_poly.pdbx_seq_one_letter_code
_entity_poly.pdbx_strand_id
1 'polypeptide(L)'
;MARSIAAELDKSVRVELQNELGALPGLGRLKASLVHLVRNAVDHGLEESLERVAAGKEEAGKLTIRVYSPAPGEAAVDIADDGRGAWISWPSGA
;
A
#
# COMPACT_ATOMS: atom_id res chain seq x y z
N MET A 1 -6.41 -8.68 -3.70
CA MET A 1 -6.78 -7.33 -3.25
C MET A 1 -5.94 -6.25 -3.93
N ALA A 2 -4.70 -5.96 -3.50
CA ALA A 2 -3.90 -4.90 -4.15
C ALA A 2 -3.74 -5.09 -5.67
N ARG A 3 -3.39 -6.32 -6.10
CA ARG A 3 -3.31 -6.69 -7.52
C ARG A 3 -4.65 -6.55 -8.27
N SER A 4 -5.77 -6.76 -7.57
CA SER A 4 -7.12 -6.64 -8.15
C SER A 4 -7.47 -5.17 -8.36
N ILE A 5 -7.21 -4.32 -7.36
CA ILE A 5 -7.42 -2.87 -7.43
C ILE A 5 -6.54 -2.24 -8.53
N ALA A 6 -5.28 -2.66 -8.64
CA ALA A 6 -4.39 -2.15 -9.68
C ALA A 6 -4.89 -2.51 -11.08
N ALA A 7 -5.37 -3.75 -11.28
CA ALA A 7 -5.94 -4.18 -12.55
C ALA A 7 -7.21 -3.41 -12.93
N GLU A 8 -8.04 -3.00 -11.96
CA GLU A 8 -9.21 -2.13 -12.20
C GLU A 8 -8.84 -0.71 -12.66
N LEU A 9 -7.58 -0.30 -12.47
CA LEU A 9 -7.07 1.04 -12.76
C LEU A 9 -6.00 1.06 -13.86
N ASP A 10 -5.88 -0.02 -14.64
CA ASP A 10 -4.85 -0.19 -15.67
C ASP A 10 -3.39 -0.01 -15.15
N LYS A 11 -3.18 -0.30 -13.86
CA LYS A 11 -1.88 -0.27 -13.20
C LYS A 11 -1.37 -1.67 -12.90
N SER A 12 -0.05 -1.83 -12.90
CA SER A 12 0.61 -3.05 -12.42
C SER A 12 1.25 -2.80 -11.05
N VAL A 13 1.05 -3.72 -10.09
CA VAL A 13 1.64 -3.62 -8.74
C VAL A 13 2.19 -4.94 -8.24
N ARG A 14 3.40 -4.90 -7.68
CA ARG A 14 4.01 -5.97 -6.90
C ARG A 14 3.87 -5.65 -5.42
N VAL A 15 3.29 -6.58 -4.66
CA VAL A 15 3.18 -6.46 -3.20
C VAL A 15 4.25 -7.30 -2.54
N GLU A 16 5.03 -6.65 -1.67
CA GLU A 16 5.98 -7.32 -0.79
C GLU A 16 5.51 -7.22 0.65
N LEU A 17 5.25 -8.37 1.26
CA LEU A 17 5.07 -8.47 2.70
C LEU A 17 6.40 -8.85 3.30
N GLN A 18 6.94 -8.00 4.17
CA GLN A 18 8.20 -8.33 4.84
C GLN A 18 8.02 -9.37 5.95
N ASN A 19 6.81 -9.49 6.47
CA ASN A 19 6.50 -10.37 7.59
C ASN A 19 5.10 -10.96 7.41
N GLU A 20 4.86 -12.13 8.00
CA GLU A 20 3.54 -12.75 8.01
C GLU A 20 2.59 -11.96 8.89
N LEU A 21 1.62 -11.32 8.25
CA LEU A 21 0.56 -10.52 8.87
C LEU A 21 -0.19 -11.28 9.98
N GLY A 22 -0.38 -12.58 9.84
CA GLY A 22 -1.19 -13.40 10.76
C GLY A 22 -0.65 -13.56 12.18
N ALA A 23 0.64 -13.26 12.42
CA ALA A 23 1.27 -13.50 13.71
C ALA A 23 1.04 -12.39 14.75
N LEU A 24 0.48 -11.23 14.36
CA LEU A 24 0.36 -10.08 15.25
C LEU A 24 -1.06 -9.91 15.82
N PRO A 25 -1.20 -9.89 17.16
CA PRO A 25 -2.50 -9.69 17.80
C PRO A 25 -3.04 -8.30 17.47
N GLY A 26 -4.33 -8.21 17.12
CA GLY A 26 -5.00 -6.95 16.79
C GLY A 26 -5.05 -6.59 15.30
N LEU A 27 -4.36 -7.32 14.42
CA LEU A 27 -4.38 -7.02 12.98
C LEU A 27 -5.78 -7.07 12.37
N GLY A 28 -6.65 -7.94 12.88
CA GLY A 28 -8.05 -8.01 12.42
C GLY A 28 -8.79 -6.68 12.49
N ARG A 29 -8.47 -5.82 13.48
CA ARG A 29 -9.05 -4.47 13.61
C ARG A 29 -8.47 -3.49 12.59
N LEU A 30 -7.21 -3.69 12.20
CA LEU A 30 -6.51 -2.85 11.22
C LEU A 30 -6.84 -3.22 9.77
N LYS A 31 -7.43 -4.40 9.53
CA LYS A 31 -7.68 -4.92 8.17
C LYS A 31 -8.41 -3.91 7.27
N ALA A 32 -9.44 -3.23 7.78
CA ALA A 32 -10.18 -2.23 7.01
C ALA A 32 -9.35 -0.98 6.71
N SER A 33 -8.49 -0.53 7.63
CA SER A 33 -7.58 0.59 7.40
C SER A 33 -6.46 0.23 6.42
N LEU A 34 -5.91 -0.99 6.52
CA LEU A 34 -4.88 -1.49 5.60
C LEU A 34 -5.39 -1.57 4.16
N VAL A 35 -6.64 -2.03 3.98
CA VAL A 35 -7.37 -1.99 2.71
C VAL A 35 -7.36 -0.57 2.11
N HIS A 36 -7.70 0.44 2.91
CA HIS A 36 -7.74 1.84 2.46
C HIS A 36 -6.34 2.35 2.12
N LEU A 37 -5.32 2.04 2.92
CA LEU A 37 -3.95 2.49 2.66
C LEU A 37 -3.38 1.85 1.39
N VAL A 38 -3.62 0.55 1.17
CA VAL A 38 -3.26 -0.14 -0.07
C VAL A 38 -3.97 0.51 -1.26
N ARG A 39 -5.25 0.85 -1.11
CA ARG A 39 -6.01 1.53 -2.16
C ARG A 39 -5.43 2.91 -2.45
N ASN A 40 -5.13 3.72 -1.45
CA ASN A 40 -4.51 5.04 -1.65
C ASN A 40 -3.17 4.94 -2.40
N ALA A 41 -2.34 3.97 -2.02
CA ALA A 41 -1.06 3.75 -2.67
C ALA A 41 -1.22 3.35 -4.15
N VAL A 42 -2.19 2.50 -4.47
CA VAL A 42 -2.43 2.05 -5.86
C VAL A 42 -3.17 3.11 -6.69
N ASP A 43 -4.24 3.68 -6.16
CA ASP A 43 -5.12 4.62 -6.86
C ASP A 43 -4.41 5.95 -7.12
N HIS A 44 -3.68 6.47 -6.12
CA HIS A 44 -3.09 7.81 -6.16
C HIS A 44 -1.57 7.82 -6.07
N GLY A 45 -0.96 6.91 -5.31
CA GLY A 45 0.50 6.86 -5.14
C GLY A 45 1.22 6.46 -6.44
N LEU A 46 0.83 5.32 -7.02
CA LEU A 46 1.46 4.77 -8.22
C LEU A 46 1.03 5.53 -9.48
N GLU A 47 2.00 5.82 -10.34
CA GLU A 47 1.75 6.24 -11.72
C GLU A 47 1.11 5.11 -12.54
N GLU A 48 0.55 5.45 -13.71
CA GLU A 48 0.16 4.45 -14.71
C GLU A 48 1.39 3.73 -15.27
N SER A 49 1.23 2.47 -15.66
CA SER A 49 2.31 1.60 -16.14
C SER A 49 3.15 2.26 -17.26
N LEU A 50 2.48 2.91 -18.22
CA LEU A 50 3.15 3.61 -19.32
C LEU A 50 3.94 4.84 -18.85
N GLU A 51 3.38 5.60 -17.91
CA GLU A 51 4.06 6.77 -17.36
C GLU A 51 5.28 6.38 -16.51
N ARG A 52 5.21 5.26 -15.78
CA ARG A 52 6.35 4.69 -15.06
C ARG A 52 7.51 4.37 -16.01
N VAL A 53 7.22 3.66 -17.09
CA VAL A 53 8.21 3.30 -18.10
C VAL A 53 8.79 4.55 -18.77
N ALA A 54 7.95 5.55 -19.08
CA ALA A 54 8.40 6.82 -19.64
C ALA A 54 9.32 7.60 -18.69
N ALA A 55 9.12 7.47 -17.37
CA ALA A 55 9.98 8.03 -16.33
C ALA A 55 11.21 7.16 -15.99
N GLY A 56 11.42 6.03 -16.69
CA GLY A 56 12.54 5.11 -16.45
C GLY A 56 12.37 4.22 -15.21
N LYS A 57 11.17 4.13 -14.66
CA LYS A 57 10.81 3.21 -13.56
C LYS A 57 10.37 1.85 -14.11
N GLU A 58 10.31 0.83 -13.25
CA GLU A 58 9.69 -0.45 -13.59
C GLU A 58 8.19 -0.28 -13.89
N GLU A 59 7.68 -1.01 -14.88
CA GLU A 59 6.26 -1.00 -15.26
C GLU A 59 5.34 -1.31 -14.06
N ALA A 60 5.73 -2.29 -13.25
CA ALA A 60 5.06 -2.60 -12.01
C ALA A 60 5.51 -1.66 -10.89
N GLY A 61 4.55 -0.99 -10.24
CA GLY A 61 4.78 -0.32 -8.98
C GLY A 61 5.10 -1.29 -7.86
N LYS A 62 5.90 -0.87 -6.88
CA LYS A 62 6.21 -1.67 -5.70
C LYS A 62 5.47 -1.12 -4.49
N LEU A 63 4.72 -1.99 -3.82
CA LEU A 63 4.09 -1.71 -2.53
C LEU A 63 4.67 -2.64 -1.46
N THR A 64 5.34 -2.09 -0.47
CA THR A 64 5.92 -2.82 0.65
C THR A 64 5.07 -2.61 1.90
N ILE A 65 4.71 -3.70 2.58
CA ILE A 65 3.99 -3.67 3.85
C ILE A 65 4.83 -4.39 4.90
N ARG A 66 5.08 -3.71 6.01
CA ARG A 66 5.78 -4.24 7.19
C ARG A 66 4.90 -4.03 8.41
N VAL A 67 4.79 -5.05 9.25
CA VAL A 67 4.04 -4.99 10.52
C VAL A 67 4.91 -5.47 11.66
N TYR A 68 5.17 -4.61 12.63
CA TYR A 68 6.14 -4.89 13.70
C TYR A 68 5.63 -4.35 15.03
N SER A 69 6.24 -4.80 16.13
CA SER A 69 5.94 -4.30 17.47
C SER A 69 7.13 -3.47 17.96
N PRO A 70 7.07 -2.13 17.90
CA PRO A 70 8.16 -1.28 18.36
C PRO A 70 8.36 -1.37 19.88
N ALA A 71 7.29 -1.69 20.62
CA ALA A 71 7.31 -1.89 22.07
C ALA A 71 6.31 -3.00 22.48
N PRO A 72 6.44 -3.59 23.69
CA PRO A 72 5.49 -4.57 24.21
C PRO A 72 4.07 -4.00 24.26
N GLY A 73 3.12 -4.68 23.61
CA GLY A 73 1.72 -4.25 23.53
C GLY A 73 1.40 -3.26 22.41
N GLU A 74 2.41 -2.84 21.64
CA GLU A 74 2.21 -1.98 20.46
C GLU A 74 2.29 -2.78 19.15
N ALA A 75 1.54 -2.30 18.16
CA ALA A 75 1.61 -2.78 16.79
C ALA A 75 1.73 -1.57 15.86
N ALA A 76 2.77 -1.57 15.04
CA ALA A 76 3.03 -0.59 14.01
C ALA A 76 2.91 -1.25 12.63
N VAL A 77 2.43 -0.47 11.65
CA VAL A 77 2.34 -0.88 10.25
C VAL A 77 2.99 0.20 9.40
N ASP A 78 4.04 -0.17 8.67
CA ASP A 78 4.60 0.67 7.62
C ASP A 78 4.08 0.19 6.27
N ILE A 79 3.61 1.14 5.46
CA ILE A 79 3.24 0.93 4.07
C ILE A 79 4.02 1.95 3.24
N ALA A 80 4.76 1.45 2.24
CA ALA A 80 5.57 2.27 1.36
C ALA A 80 5.32 1.89 -0.09
N ASP A 81 5.12 2.90 -0.95
CA ASP A 81 5.11 2.75 -2.41
C ASP A 81 6.30 3.47 -3.05
N ASP A 82 6.62 3.11 -4.29
CA ASP A 82 7.68 3.73 -5.11
C ASP A 82 7.11 4.66 -6.20
N GLY A 83 5.90 5.15 -5.98
CA GLY A 83 5.16 5.99 -6.90
C GLY A 83 5.64 7.44 -6.91
N ARG A 84 4.69 8.36 -7.09
CA ARG A 84 4.93 9.79 -7.30
C ARG A 84 5.32 10.55 -6.02
N GLY A 85 5.25 9.89 -4.86
CA GLY A 85 5.39 10.51 -3.53
C GLY A 85 4.04 10.74 -2.83
N ALA A 86 4.05 11.44 -1.70
CA ALA A 86 2.90 11.48 -0.77
C ALA A 86 1.70 12.28 -1.30
N TRP A 87 0.57 11.60 -1.51
CA TRP A 87 -0.78 12.20 -1.51
C TRP A 87 -1.49 11.87 -0.19
N ILE A 88 -1.63 12.86 0.69
CA ILE A 88 -2.55 12.81 1.84
C ILE A 88 -3.71 13.74 1.53
N SER A 89 -4.93 13.19 1.47
CA SER A 89 -6.12 13.97 1.78
C SER A 89 -7.14 13.10 2.50
N TRP A 90 -7.50 13.50 3.72
CA TRP A 90 -8.68 13.03 4.43
C TRP A 90 -9.78 14.09 4.31
N PRO A 91 -10.95 13.80 3.73
CA PRO A 91 -12.17 14.47 4.12
C PRO A 91 -12.84 13.59 5.19
N SER A 92 -12.66 13.93 6.46
CA SER A 92 -13.64 13.53 7.46
C SER A 92 -14.86 14.43 7.30
N GLY A 93 -15.94 13.91 6.70
CA GLY A 93 -17.20 14.64 6.63
C GLY A 93 -18.28 13.98 5.78
N ALA A 94 -18.93 12.95 6.32
CA ALA A 94 -20.39 12.82 6.45
C ALA A 94 -20.73 11.57 7.27
#